data_AF-A0A1M6VHM5-F1
#
_entry.id   AF-A0A1M6VHM5-F1
#
_cell.length_a   1.000
_cell.length_b   1.000
_cell.length_c   1.000
_cell.angle_alpha   90.00
_cell.angle_beta   90.00
_cell.angle_gamma   90.00
#
_symmetry.space_group_name_H-M   'P 1'
#
loop_
_entity.id
_entity.type
_entity.pdbx_description
1 polymer ?
#
loop_
_entity_poly.entity_id
_entity_poly.type
_entity_poly.pdbx_seq_one_letter_code
_entity_poly.pdbx_strand_id
1 'polypeptide(L)'
;MEGLPRNALRSGLNVGQGLFVVFPPWAAYLAQQALVRLLGLLGMYGLLRQELQGGARAKTVAAAVALCWAVLPLYSMYGLSVLGQPALLLAFLAIRRRAARWWHWAMVAGFPLWSMFVFVGPFVLAALGVLWLHDWWQARRPNLPLFLGLVLLLSVYLLVEWPLFYSLLIAKQFVPHRLEFDLSQLTPLGLQAGLRSAGQFFLMGQYHASRFLRVAILLAVVAAVALAPAGQRLARWQRLWPWLLGLAGLAGFSGFYPQLVAQGQTWLPMLGAFNFGRFHFLTPLLWFGVLVLALRYLPGRWQALVLGLQLLIGLSMNTEWQHNLRELAGRPSPHEPNYSAYVAPQLFQQIQQAIRRESGLAPAQYRVACLGLPPAVAQLNDFYTLDSYQNNYPLPYKHRFRPLIAGELAKSPELRHYFDAWGNRCYLFSAELGKDFRVGAFQRRVVQDFAFDAAAFQRLGGRYVLSAAQLAAPARSGLRLVGVYEQPGAYWRIWLYEVSG
;
A
#
# COMPACT_ATOMS: atom_id res chain seq x y z
N MET A 1 -21.29 -1.52 0.09
CA MET A 1 -21.51 -2.72 0.93
C MET A 1 -22.58 -2.52 2.01
N GLU A 2 -23.66 -1.75 1.78
CA GLU A 2 -24.66 -1.41 2.84
C GLU A 2 -24.08 -0.72 4.09
N GLY A 3 -22.88 -0.15 3.98
CA GLY A 3 -22.11 0.37 5.12
C GLY A 3 -21.09 -0.65 5.65
N LEU A 4 -20.02 -0.18 6.27
CA LEU A 4 -19.01 -1.04 6.90
C LEU A 4 -19.13 -0.94 8.43
N PRO A 5 -18.98 -2.06 9.16
CA PRO A 5 -18.84 -2.02 10.60
C PRO A 5 -17.71 -1.06 11.01
N ARG A 6 -17.91 -0.26 12.07
CA ARG A 6 -16.94 0.77 12.49
C ARG A 6 -15.55 0.19 12.77
N ASN A 7 -15.48 -1.02 13.30
CA ASN A 7 -14.26 -1.78 13.60
C ASN A 7 -13.52 -2.29 12.35
N ALA A 8 -14.15 -2.29 11.18
CA ALA A 8 -13.46 -2.54 9.91
C ALA A 8 -12.61 -1.33 9.47
N LEU A 9 -12.86 -0.15 10.07
CA LEU A 9 -12.14 1.09 9.82
C LEU A 9 -11.18 1.38 10.98
N ARG A 10 -10.04 2.04 10.70
CA ARG A 10 -9.09 2.45 11.76
C ARG A 10 -9.69 3.50 12.70
N SER A 11 -9.10 3.67 13.88
CA SER A 11 -9.56 4.66 14.84
C SER A 11 -9.26 6.09 14.37
N GLY A 12 -10.03 7.06 14.90
CA GLY A 12 -9.80 8.48 14.67
C GLY A 12 -8.52 9.04 15.30
N LEU A 13 -7.78 8.22 16.06
CA LEU A 13 -6.47 8.60 16.61
C LEU A 13 -5.37 8.63 15.53
N ASN A 14 -5.64 8.07 14.35
CA ASN A 14 -4.68 8.12 13.26
C ASN A 14 -4.63 9.53 12.63
N VAL A 15 -3.43 10.12 12.57
CA VAL A 15 -3.19 11.45 11.97
C VAL A 15 -3.72 11.54 10.54
N GLY A 16 -3.53 10.47 9.75
CA GLY A 16 -4.04 10.40 8.39
C GLY A 16 -5.56 10.54 8.33
N GLN A 17 -6.31 9.87 9.21
CA GLN A 17 -7.76 10.07 9.28
C GLN A 17 -8.14 11.49 9.68
N GLY A 18 -7.42 12.08 10.65
CA GLY A 18 -7.64 13.47 11.07
C GLY A 18 -7.54 14.46 9.90
N LEU A 19 -6.58 14.26 8.99
CA LEU A 19 -6.48 15.10 7.79
C LEU A 19 -7.72 15.04 6.90
N PHE A 20 -8.33 13.85 6.74
CA PHE A 20 -9.55 13.68 5.93
C PHE A 20 -10.83 14.15 6.64
N VAL A 21 -10.77 14.40 7.96
CA VAL A 21 -11.86 15.08 8.69
C VAL A 21 -11.79 16.59 8.47
N VAL A 22 -10.59 17.15 8.44
CA VAL A 22 -10.38 18.61 8.37
C VAL A 22 -10.38 19.13 6.93
N PHE A 23 -9.84 18.36 5.98
CA PHE A 23 -9.68 18.79 4.59
C PHE A 23 -10.50 17.92 3.62
N PRO A 24 -10.94 18.50 2.49
CA PRO A 24 -11.47 17.72 1.37
C PRO A 24 -10.45 16.66 0.89
N PRO A 25 -10.89 15.53 0.30
CA PRO A 25 -10.03 14.38 0.02
C PRO A 25 -8.74 14.71 -0.75
N TRP A 26 -8.81 15.60 -1.74
CA TRP A 26 -7.64 16.04 -2.51
C TRP A 26 -6.62 16.80 -1.65
N ALA A 27 -7.08 17.79 -0.88
CA ALA A 27 -6.20 18.58 0.00
C ALA A 27 -5.62 17.72 1.12
N ALA A 28 -6.41 16.81 1.71
CA ALA A 28 -5.94 15.85 2.70
C ALA A 28 -4.83 14.95 2.13
N TYR A 29 -4.99 14.43 0.91
CA TYR A 29 -3.99 13.62 0.23
C TYR A 29 -2.68 14.40 0.00
N LEU A 30 -2.76 15.63 -0.51
CA LEU A 30 -1.57 16.46 -0.76
C LEU A 30 -0.83 16.81 0.54
N ALA A 31 -1.56 17.16 1.60
CA ALA A 31 -0.99 17.43 2.92
C ALA A 31 -0.29 16.18 3.48
N GLN A 32 -0.94 15.03 3.42
CA GLN A 32 -0.37 13.74 3.82
C GLN A 32 0.92 13.43 3.03
N GLN A 33 0.90 13.59 1.70
CA GLN A 33 2.06 13.37 0.83
C GLN A 33 3.24 14.27 1.22
N ALA A 34 3.01 15.57 1.40
CA ALA A 34 4.04 16.54 1.72
C ALA A 34 4.66 16.28 3.10
N LEU A 35 3.81 16.09 4.12
CA LEU A 35 4.25 15.89 5.50
C LEU A 35 5.02 14.58 5.68
N VAL A 36 4.55 13.48 5.09
CA VAL A 36 5.24 12.17 5.19
C VAL A 36 6.62 12.23 4.55
N ARG A 37 6.77 12.90 3.40
CA ARG A 37 8.08 13.05 2.74
C ARG A 37 9.00 13.99 3.50
N LEU A 38 8.48 15.12 4.01
CA LEU A 38 9.25 16.06 4.81
C LEU A 38 9.77 15.39 6.09
N LEU A 39 8.91 14.72 6.85
CA LEU A 39 9.30 14.02 8.08
C LEU A 39 10.23 12.84 7.78
N GLY A 40 10.04 12.16 6.65
CA GLY A 40 10.97 11.15 6.16
C GLY A 40 12.37 11.69 5.89
N LEU A 41 12.46 12.84 5.22
CA LEU A 41 13.70 13.55 4.95
C LEU A 41 14.39 13.96 6.26
N LEU A 42 13.65 14.62 7.16
CA LEU A 42 14.17 15.08 8.44
C LEU A 42 14.61 13.92 9.33
N GLY A 43 13.85 12.82 9.35
CA GLY A 43 14.18 11.61 10.09
C GLY A 43 15.47 10.96 9.60
N MET A 44 15.63 10.79 8.28
CA MET A 44 16.85 10.24 7.71
C MET A 44 18.04 11.17 7.92
N TYR A 45 17.86 12.48 7.71
CA TYR A 45 18.92 13.46 7.95
C TYR A 45 19.37 13.46 9.41
N GLY A 46 18.43 13.49 10.37
CA GLY A 46 18.70 13.45 11.80
C GLY A 46 19.46 12.19 12.21
N LEU A 47 19.01 11.02 11.75
CA LEU A 47 19.69 9.73 11.96
C LEU A 47 21.15 9.81 11.48
N LEU A 48 21.36 10.24 10.23
CA LEU A 48 22.70 10.29 9.66
C LEU A 48 23.59 11.36 10.28
N ARG A 49 23.02 12.46 10.77
CA ARG A 49 23.78 13.48 11.51
C ARG A 49 24.31 12.96 12.85
N GLN A 50 23.61 12.01 13.47
CA GLN A 50 24.10 11.33 14.68
C GLN A 50 25.13 10.24 14.35
N GLU A 51 24.89 9.45 13.30
CA GLU A 51 25.72 8.27 12.98
C GLU A 51 26.95 8.56 12.11
N LEU A 52 26.93 9.62 11.30
CA LEU A 52 28.07 10.08 10.51
C LEU A 52 28.79 11.20 11.26
N GLN A 53 29.86 10.83 11.96
CA GLN A 53 30.80 11.78 12.56
C GLN A 53 31.65 12.43 11.45
N GLY A 54 31.81 13.75 11.48
CA GLY A 54 32.65 14.49 10.52
C GLY A 54 32.22 15.93 10.26
N GLY A 55 33.06 16.64 9.49
CA GLY A 55 32.86 18.04 9.09
C GLY A 55 31.82 18.25 7.98
N ALA A 56 31.96 19.32 7.20
CA ALA A 56 30.98 19.74 6.19
C ALA A 56 30.58 18.62 5.20
N ARG A 57 31.54 17.81 4.74
CA ARG A 57 31.28 16.71 3.79
C ARG A 57 30.30 15.67 4.33
N ALA A 58 30.39 15.30 5.60
CA ALA A 58 29.46 14.34 6.21
C ALA A 58 28.03 14.90 6.26
N LYS A 59 27.88 16.23 6.48
CA LYS A 59 26.59 16.92 6.43
C LYS A 59 25.99 16.87 5.01
N THR A 60 26.80 17.11 3.98
CA THR A 60 26.36 17.02 2.58
C THR A 60 25.92 15.62 2.19
N VAL A 61 26.70 14.60 2.56
CA VAL A 61 26.32 13.19 2.31
C VAL A 61 25.04 12.83 3.04
N ALA A 62 24.89 13.23 4.31
CA ALA A 62 23.65 13.00 5.07
C ALA A 62 22.43 13.65 4.39
N ALA A 63 22.56 14.90 3.92
CA ALA A 63 21.49 15.61 3.22
C ALA A 63 21.13 14.93 1.88
N ALA A 64 22.14 14.53 1.09
CA ALA A 64 21.92 13.86 -0.19
C ALA A 64 21.26 12.47 -0.02
N VAL A 65 21.68 11.69 0.99
CA VAL A 65 21.03 10.41 1.31
C VAL A 65 19.60 10.63 1.79
N ALA A 66 19.35 11.64 2.63
CA ALA A 66 18.02 12.00 3.10
C ALA A 66 17.09 12.43 1.94
N LEU A 67 17.62 13.14 0.94
CA LEU A 67 16.87 13.47 -0.26
C LEU A 67 16.55 12.21 -1.08
N CYS A 68 17.53 11.32 -1.30
CA CYS A 68 17.32 10.04 -1.97
C CYS A 68 16.25 9.19 -1.28
N TRP A 69 16.19 9.24 0.06
CA TRP A 69 15.17 8.57 0.87
C TRP A 69 13.78 9.18 0.67
N ALA A 70 13.68 10.51 0.69
CA ALA A 70 12.41 11.22 0.64
C ALA A 70 11.71 11.14 -0.72
N VAL A 71 12.45 10.91 -1.82
CA VAL A 71 11.89 10.79 -3.18
C VAL A 71 11.40 9.39 -3.52
N LEU A 72 11.66 8.40 -2.66
CA LEU A 72 11.32 7.00 -2.93
C LEU A 72 9.83 6.84 -3.33
N PRO A 73 9.53 5.93 -4.29
CA PRO A 73 8.16 5.60 -4.65
C PRO A 73 7.48 4.88 -3.49
N LEU A 74 6.30 5.32 -3.06
CA LEU A 74 5.53 4.71 -1.96
C LEU A 74 4.12 5.30 -1.90
N TYR A 75 3.24 4.60 -1.18
CA TYR A 75 1.92 5.12 -0.81
C TYR A 75 2.00 5.97 0.45
N SER A 76 1.92 7.29 0.30
CA SER A 76 1.89 8.21 1.47
C SER A 76 0.66 8.04 2.35
N MET A 77 -0.41 7.44 1.81
CA MET A 77 -1.58 7.02 2.58
C MET A 77 -1.24 5.99 3.67
N TYR A 78 -0.09 5.31 3.61
CA TYR A 78 0.41 4.46 4.70
C TYR A 78 1.18 5.26 5.77
N GLY A 79 1.20 6.58 5.63
CA GLY A 79 1.85 7.53 6.53
C GLY A 79 3.33 7.23 6.71
N LEU A 80 3.78 7.25 7.97
CA LEU A 80 5.20 7.08 8.31
C LEU A 80 5.68 5.63 8.30
N SER A 81 4.88 4.67 7.80
CA SER A 81 5.20 3.23 7.85
C SER A 81 6.53 2.85 7.19
N VAL A 82 6.89 3.51 6.09
CA VAL A 82 8.21 3.31 5.44
C VAL A 82 9.14 4.47 5.79
N LEU A 83 8.78 5.71 5.37
CA LEU A 83 9.69 6.85 5.48
C LEU A 83 10.01 7.29 6.91
N GLY A 84 9.19 6.96 7.91
CA GLY A 84 9.42 7.34 9.30
C GLY A 84 10.34 6.39 10.07
N GLN A 85 10.68 5.22 9.53
CA GLN A 85 11.55 4.25 10.19
C GLN A 85 12.93 4.82 10.61
N PRO A 86 13.60 5.72 9.84
CA PRO A 86 14.83 6.37 10.29
C PRO A 86 14.68 7.20 11.55
N ALA A 87 13.57 7.95 11.69
CA ALA A 87 13.30 8.75 12.90
C ALA A 87 13.07 7.84 14.13
N LEU A 88 12.38 6.72 13.91
CA LEU A 88 12.21 5.72 14.96
C LEU A 88 13.54 5.06 15.35
N LEU A 89 14.37 4.69 14.36
CA LEU A 89 15.70 4.14 14.62
C LEU A 89 16.59 5.15 15.36
N LEU A 90 16.56 6.42 14.97
CA LEU A 90 17.24 7.52 15.66
C LEU A 90 16.84 7.56 17.15
N ALA A 91 15.54 7.51 17.44
CA ALA A 91 15.03 7.47 18.81
C ALA A 91 15.55 6.26 19.60
N PHE A 92 15.43 5.07 19.04
CA PHE A 92 15.86 3.83 19.69
C PHE A 92 17.38 3.76 19.91
N LEU A 93 18.20 4.28 18.98
CA LEU A 93 19.65 4.34 19.17
C LEU A 93 20.04 5.31 20.28
N ALA A 94 19.37 6.46 20.40
CA ALA A 94 19.60 7.40 21.50
C ALA A 94 19.18 6.81 22.86
N ILE A 95 18.04 6.12 22.91
CA ILE A 95 17.57 5.40 24.11
C ILE A 95 18.58 4.32 24.50
N ARG A 96 19.01 3.50 23.53
CA ARG A 96 20.00 2.44 23.73
C ARG A 96 21.31 2.97 24.32
N ARG A 97 21.77 4.13 23.86
CA ARG A 97 22.99 4.82 24.34
C ARG A 97 22.79 5.63 25.63
N ARG A 98 21.59 5.60 26.23
CA ARG A 98 21.21 6.43 27.39
C ARG A 98 21.42 7.94 27.17
N ALA A 99 21.31 8.38 25.92
CA ALA A 99 21.42 9.79 25.50
C ALA A 99 20.07 10.36 25.03
N ALA A 100 18.98 9.64 25.28
CA ALA A 100 17.64 10.05 24.87
C ALA A 100 17.16 11.27 25.65
N ARG A 101 16.77 12.29 24.89
CA ARG A 101 15.96 13.43 25.33
C ARG A 101 14.46 13.12 25.19
N TRP A 102 13.61 13.93 25.82
CA TRP A 102 12.15 13.77 25.80
C TRP A 102 11.56 13.62 24.38
N TRP A 103 12.12 14.33 23.39
CA TRP A 103 11.62 14.28 22.01
C TRP A 103 11.89 12.94 21.31
N HIS A 104 12.89 12.15 21.74
CA HIS A 104 13.07 10.78 21.21
C HIS A 104 11.91 9.89 21.67
N TRP A 105 11.49 10.01 22.94
CA TRP A 105 10.32 9.32 23.45
C TRP A 105 9.03 9.79 22.76
N ALA A 106 8.92 11.09 22.47
CA ALA A 106 7.83 11.63 21.66
C ALA A 106 7.84 11.07 20.23
N MET A 107 9.00 10.83 19.60
CA MET A 107 9.08 10.15 18.30
C MET A 107 8.59 8.69 18.38
N VAL A 108 8.96 7.97 19.45
CA VAL A 108 8.47 6.58 19.68
C VAL A 108 6.95 6.55 19.85
N ALA A 109 6.40 7.44 20.68
CA ALA A 109 4.95 7.57 20.88
C ALA A 109 4.22 8.12 19.65
N GLY A 110 4.85 9.01 18.87
CA GLY A 110 4.26 9.61 17.69
C GLY A 110 4.19 8.66 16.48
N PHE A 111 5.10 7.69 16.39
CA PHE A 111 5.19 6.81 15.23
C PHE A 111 3.89 6.01 14.99
N PRO A 112 3.29 5.30 15.98
CA PRO A 112 2.03 4.59 15.80
C PRO A 112 0.82 5.46 15.40
N LEU A 113 0.81 6.74 15.79
CA LEU A 113 -0.27 7.66 15.43
C LEU A 113 -0.33 7.89 13.91
N TRP A 114 0.78 7.70 13.18
CA TRP A 114 0.86 7.97 11.76
C TRP A 114 1.33 6.79 10.91
N SER A 115 1.77 5.69 11.49
CA SER A 115 2.06 4.45 10.77
C SER A 115 0.86 3.49 10.79
N MET A 116 0.97 2.40 10.04
CA MET A 116 -0.04 1.33 9.98
C MET A 116 0.51 0.09 10.68
N PHE A 117 -0.12 -0.33 11.79
CA PHE A 117 0.36 -1.48 12.57
C PHE A 117 0.54 -2.73 11.72
N VAL A 118 -0.46 -3.10 10.92
CA VAL A 118 -0.44 -4.30 10.09
C VAL A 118 0.67 -4.31 9.03
N PHE A 119 1.23 -3.15 8.65
CA PHE A 119 2.30 -3.07 7.66
C PHE A 119 3.69 -3.08 8.29
N VAL A 120 3.89 -2.37 9.41
CA VAL A 120 5.23 -2.18 9.96
C VAL A 120 5.37 -2.50 11.45
N GLY A 121 4.28 -2.44 12.23
CA GLY A 121 4.29 -2.54 13.69
C GLY A 121 4.99 -3.81 14.20
N PRO A 122 4.47 -5.01 13.92
CA PRO A 122 5.08 -6.27 14.34
C PRO A 122 6.52 -6.45 13.88
N PHE A 123 6.86 -6.00 12.67
CA PHE A 123 8.18 -6.21 12.08
C PHE A 123 9.24 -5.29 12.71
N VAL A 124 8.90 -4.03 12.96
CA VAL A 124 9.78 -3.11 13.67
C VAL A 124 9.93 -3.51 15.14
N LEU A 125 8.83 -3.91 15.80
CA LEU A 125 8.90 -4.44 17.17
C LEU A 125 9.79 -5.68 17.25
N ALA A 126 9.69 -6.60 16.29
CA ALA A 126 10.56 -7.77 16.20
C ALA A 126 12.03 -7.38 15.99
N ALA A 127 12.32 -6.47 15.05
CA ALA A 127 13.69 -6.03 14.78
C ALA A 127 14.33 -5.33 16.00
N LEU A 128 13.59 -4.46 16.66
CA LEU A 128 14.04 -3.77 17.87
C LEU A 128 14.09 -4.71 19.09
N GLY A 129 13.21 -5.71 19.14
CA GLY A 129 13.23 -6.79 20.13
C GLY A 129 14.50 -7.64 20.00
N VAL A 130 14.88 -8.02 18.77
CA VAL A 130 16.16 -8.70 18.51
C VAL A 130 17.35 -7.84 18.94
N LEU A 131 17.30 -6.52 18.68
CA LEU A 131 18.34 -5.60 19.15
C LEU A 131 18.43 -5.58 20.69
N TRP A 132 17.29 -5.59 21.38
CA TRP A 132 17.24 -5.65 22.85
C TRP A 132 17.75 -7.00 23.40
N LEU A 133 17.36 -8.12 22.80
CA LEU A 133 17.86 -9.45 23.16
C LEU A 133 19.37 -9.56 22.95
N HIS A 134 19.88 -9.00 21.86
CA HIS A 134 21.31 -8.92 21.59
C HIS A 134 22.04 -8.11 22.68
N ASP A 135 21.53 -6.95 23.08
CA ASP A 135 22.09 -6.15 24.18
C ASP A 135 22.09 -6.93 25.49
N TRP A 136 21.00 -7.63 25.80
CA TRP A 136 20.90 -8.45 26.99
C TRP A 136 21.92 -9.58 26.98
N TRP A 137 22.05 -10.30 25.85
CA TRP A 137 23.01 -11.39 25.72
C TRP A 137 24.47 -10.91 25.88
N GLN A 138 24.82 -9.77 25.27
CA GLN A 138 26.18 -9.22 25.36
C GLN A 138 26.50 -8.65 26.75
N ALA A 139 25.59 -7.85 27.31
CA ALA A 139 25.83 -7.16 28.58
C ALA A 139 25.48 -8.01 29.81
N ARG A 140 24.87 -9.19 29.62
CA ARG A 140 24.30 -10.06 30.66
C ARG A 140 23.30 -9.37 31.59
N ARG A 141 22.79 -8.21 31.19
CA ARG A 141 21.78 -7.41 31.92
C ARG A 141 20.79 -6.79 30.94
N PRO A 142 19.50 -6.68 31.28
CA PRO A 142 18.51 -6.12 30.38
C PRO A 142 18.74 -4.61 30.19
N ASN A 143 18.69 -4.15 28.94
CA ASN A 143 18.69 -2.71 28.64
C ASN A 143 17.28 -2.15 28.90
N LEU A 144 17.01 -1.77 30.15
CA LEU A 144 15.66 -1.36 30.58
C LEU A 144 15.11 -0.14 29.82
N PRO A 145 15.89 0.94 29.55
CA PRO A 145 15.41 2.03 28.70
C PRO A 145 14.94 1.56 27.32
N LEU A 146 15.69 0.66 26.70
CA LEU A 146 15.35 0.11 25.38
C LEU A 146 14.06 -0.73 25.44
N PHE A 147 13.89 -1.54 26.50
CA PHE A 147 12.67 -2.29 26.75
C PHE A 147 11.46 -1.37 26.97
N LEU A 148 11.60 -0.30 27.77
CA LEU A 148 10.54 0.69 27.97
C LEU A 148 10.16 1.39 26.66
N GLY A 149 11.11 1.62 25.76
CA GLY A 149 10.83 2.11 24.40
C GLY A 149 9.96 1.14 23.60
N LEU A 150 10.25 -0.17 23.66
CA LEU A 150 9.42 -1.22 23.03
C LEU A 150 8.00 -1.25 23.61
N VAL A 151 7.88 -1.21 24.95
CA VAL A 151 6.59 -1.20 25.65
C VAL A 151 5.78 0.04 25.27
N LEU A 152 6.40 1.22 25.22
CA LEU A 152 5.75 2.46 24.79
C LEU A 152 5.24 2.32 23.36
N LEU A 153 6.10 1.89 22.43
CA LEU A 153 5.73 1.71 21.02
C LEU A 153 4.53 0.76 20.87
N LEU A 154 4.57 -0.39 21.54
CA LEU A 154 3.49 -1.37 21.51
C LEU A 154 2.21 -0.82 22.14
N SER A 155 2.29 -0.16 23.30
CA SER A 155 1.13 0.38 24.02
C SER A 155 0.39 1.42 23.19
N VAL A 156 1.10 2.31 22.52
CA VAL A 156 0.48 3.30 21.63
C VAL A 156 -0.11 2.62 20.38
N TYR A 157 0.53 1.58 19.83
CA TYR A 157 -0.10 0.81 18.75
C TYR A 157 -1.41 0.14 19.18
N LEU A 158 -1.44 -0.47 20.37
CA LEU A 158 -2.65 -1.08 20.92
C LEU A 158 -3.75 -0.03 21.11
N LEU A 159 -3.38 1.18 21.57
CA LEU A 159 -4.30 2.31 21.71
C LEU A 159 -4.83 2.78 20.34
N VAL A 160 -3.96 3.03 19.36
CA VAL A 160 -4.37 3.55 18.05
C VAL A 160 -5.18 2.52 17.26
N GLU A 161 -4.81 1.26 17.35
CA GLU A 161 -5.48 0.17 16.62
C GLU A 161 -6.47 -0.59 17.51
N TRP A 162 -6.96 0.05 18.58
CA TRP A 162 -7.92 -0.58 19.49
C TRP A 162 -9.12 -1.20 18.77
N PRO A 163 -9.70 -0.65 17.66
CA PRO A 163 -10.82 -1.29 16.98
C PRO A 163 -10.43 -2.63 16.36
N LEU A 164 -9.20 -2.74 15.84
CA LEU A 164 -8.65 -3.98 15.28
C LEU A 164 -8.48 -5.02 16.38
N PHE A 165 -7.82 -4.67 17.49
CA PHE A 165 -7.56 -5.61 18.59
C PHE A 165 -8.83 -5.99 19.32
N TYR A 166 -9.73 -5.04 19.58
CA TYR A 166 -11.03 -5.30 20.18
C TYR A 166 -11.87 -6.25 19.33
N SER A 167 -11.90 -6.01 18.01
CA SER A 167 -12.61 -6.90 17.08
C SER A 167 -12.01 -8.30 17.02
N LEU A 168 -10.68 -8.43 17.10
CA LEU A 168 -9.99 -9.70 16.96
C LEU A 168 -10.04 -10.54 18.25
N LEU A 169 -9.80 -9.90 19.39
CA LEU A 169 -9.52 -10.59 20.66
C LEU A 169 -10.73 -10.62 21.61
N ILE A 170 -11.56 -9.58 21.60
CA ILE A 170 -12.61 -9.39 22.62
C ILE A 170 -13.99 -9.67 22.02
N ALA A 171 -14.44 -8.78 21.13
CA ALA A 171 -15.85 -8.77 20.72
C ALA A 171 -16.18 -9.73 19.58
N LYS A 172 -15.18 -10.20 18.82
CA LYS A 172 -15.36 -11.11 17.66
C LYS A 172 -16.55 -10.68 16.76
N GLN A 173 -16.70 -9.37 16.56
CA GLN A 173 -17.95 -8.73 16.12
C GLN A 173 -18.47 -9.26 14.78
N PHE A 174 -17.57 -9.66 13.88
CA PHE A 174 -17.94 -10.37 12.67
C PHE A 174 -16.83 -11.33 12.26
N VAL A 175 -17.21 -12.39 11.55
CA VAL A 175 -16.28 -13.30 10.90
C VAL A 175 -15.71 -12.60 9.66
N PRO A 176 -14.39 -12.35 9.57
CA PRO A 176 -13.83 -11.61 8.46
C PRO A 176 -13.80 -12.45 7.18
N HIS A 177 -14.04 -11.84 6.02
CA HIS A 177 -13.96 -12.53 4.73
C HIS A 177 -12.58 -13.16 4.45
N ARG A 178 -11.54 -12.69 5.14
CA ARG A 178 -10.16 -13.19 5.03
C ARG A 178 -9.99 -14.65 5.44
N LEU A 179 -10.93 -15.22 6.18
CA LEU A 179 -10.88 -16.65 6.52
C LEU A 179 -10.98 -17.55 5.28
N GLU A 180 -11.52 -17.04 4.17
CA GLU A 180 -11.57 -17.74 2.89
C GLU A 180 -10.39 -17.41 1.96
N PHE A 181 -9.34 -16.76 2.47
CA PHE A 181 -8.15 -16.55 1.65
C PHE A 181 -7.48 -17.87 1.32
N ASP A 182 -7.31 -18.14 0.04
CA ASP A 182 -6.52 -19.27 -0.44
C ASP A 182 -5.38 -18.78 -1.34
N LEU A 183 -4.21 -18.58 -0.73
CA LEU A 183 -3.03 -18.08 -1.43
C LEU A 183 -2.51 -19.05 -2.49
N SER A 184 -2.84 -20.34 -2.40
CA SER A 184 -2.41 -21.36 -3.36
C SER A 184 -3.02 -21.13 -4.75
N GLN A 185 -4.22 -20.55 -4.80
CA GLN A 185 -4.91 -20.18 -6.05
C GLN A 185 -4.52 -18.79 -6.56
N LEU A 186 -3.94 -17.96 -5.71
CA LEU A 186 -3.65 -16.55 -6.02
C LEU A 186 -2.21 -16.29 -6.47
N THR A 187 -1.30 -17.23 -6.24
CA THR A 187 0.13 -17.02 -6.49
C THR A 187 0.73 -18.22 -7.21
N PRO A 188 1.57 -18.01 -8.23
CA PRO A 188 2.36 -19.10 -8.80
C PRO A 188 3.22 -19.78 -7.72
N LEU A 189 3.12 -21.10 -7.63
CA LEU A 189 3.88 -21.91 -6.69
C LEU A 189 5.10 -22.57 -7.37
N GLY A 190 6.01 -23.10 -6.57
CA GLY A 190 7.18 -23.84 -7.04
C GLY A 190 8.49 -23.06 -7.01
N LEU A 191 9.60 -23.79 -7.16
CA LEU A 191 10.96 -23.27 -6.98
C LEU A 191 11.26 -22.07 -7.89
N GLN A 192 10.91 -22.15 -9.17
CA GLN A 192 11.13 -21.07 -10.13
C GLN A 192 10.37 -19.79 -9.75
N ALA A 193 9.11 -19.92 -9.34
CA ALA A 193 8.30 -18.79 -8.90
C ALA A 193 8.89 -18.15 -7.64
N GLY A 194 9.34 -18.97 -6.68
CA GLY A 194 9.96 -18.52 -5.44
C GLY A 194 11.26 -17.77 -5.69
N LEU A 195 12.15 -18.31 -6.52
CA LEU A 195 13.42 -17.67 -6.92
C LEU A 195 13.19 -16.36 -7.68
N ARG A 196 12.24 -16.32 -8.63
CA ARG A 196 11.88 -15.10 -9.36
C ARG A 196 11.36 -14.02 -8.40
N SER A 197 10.48 -14.41 -7.47
CA SER A 197 9.94 -13.52 -6.44
C SER A 197 11.05 -13.00 -5.52
N ALA A 198 11.94 -13.88 -5.06
CA ALA A 198 13.10 -13.50 -4.23
C ALA A 198 14.02 -12.52 -4.97
N GLY A 199 14.32 -12.77 -6.24
CA GLY A 199 15.08 -11.85 -7.08
C GLY A 199 14.41 -10.48 -7.23
N GLN A 200 13.09 -10.45 -7.38
CA GLN A 200 12.32 -9.20 -7.38
C GLN A 200 12.41 -8.48 -6.02
N PHE A 201 12.23 -9.18 -4.90
CA PHE A 201 12.37 -8.59 -3.57
C PHE A 201 13.78 -8.03 -3.33
N PHE A 202 14.82 -8.73 -3.79
CA PHE A 202 16.21 -8.32 -3.61
C PHE A 202 16.57 -7.10 -4.47
N LEU A 203 16.25 -7.12 -5.77
CA LEU A 203 16.66 -6.08 -6.71
C LEU A 203 15.71 -4.88 -6.78
N MET A 204 14.43 -5.07 -6.47
CA MET A 204 13.37 -4.06 -6.60
C MET A 204 12.62 -3.80 -5.29
N GLY A 205 12.40 -4.83 -4.48
CA GLY A 205 11.49 -4.77 -3.34
C GLY A 205 10.03 -4.95 -3.75
N GLN A 206 9.11 -4.43 -2.93
CA GLN A 206 7.67 -4.61 -3.06
C GLN A 206 6.98 -3.25 -3.11
N TYR A 207 5.94 -3.12 -3.94
CA TYR A 207 5.34 -1.83 -4.28
C TYR A 207 4.64 -1.10 -3.10
N HIS A 208 4.10 -1.82 -2.11
CA HIS A 208 3.61 -1.27 -0.84
C HIS A 208 4.72 -0.81 0.11
N ALA A 209 5.93 -1.35 -0.04
CA ALA A 209 7.08 -1.10 0.83
C ALA A 209 8.21 -0.35 0.10
N SER A 210 7.86 0.44 -0.91
CA SER A 210 8.79 1.10 -1.83
C SER A 210 9.54 0.18 -2.78
N ARG A 211 9.11 0.19 -4.05
CA ARG A 211 9.72 -0.56 -5.14
C ARG A 211 10.69 0.33 -5.91
N PHE A 212 11.99 0.09 -5.79
CA PHE A 212 13.03 0.78 -6.55
C PHE A 212 14.24 -0.11 -6.81
N LEU A 213 14.93 0.13 -7.93
CA LEU A 213 16.11 -0.62 -8.37
C LEU A 213 17.29 -0.38 -7.42
N ARG A 214 17.88 -1.45 -6.89
CA ARG A 214 19.01 -1.39 -5.92
C ARG A 214 20.39 -1.25 -6.57
N VAL A 215 20.47 -1.01 -7.88
CA VAL A 215 21.74 -1.01 -8.63
C VAL A 215 22.73 0.04 -8.12
N ALA A 216 22.28 1.26 -7.78
CA ALA A 216 23.19 2.29 -7.26
C ALA A 216 23.88 1.85 -5.96
N ILE A 217 23.15 1.15 -5.09
CA ILE A 217 23.66 0.64 -3.81
C ILE A 217 24.63 -0.52 -4.04
N LEU A 218 24.28 -1.44 -4.94
CA LEU A 218 25.16 -2.55 -5.31
C LEU A 218 26.48 -2.05 -5.95
N LEU A 219 26.40 -1.08 -6.86
CA LEU A 219 27.57 -0.43 -7.45
C LEU A 219 28.41 0.29 -6.38
N ALA A 220 27.78 0.90 -5.37
CA ALA A 220 28.49 1.50 -4.26
C ALA A 220 29.29 0.45 -3.46
N VAL A 221 28.71 -0.72 -3.20
CA VAL A 221 29.40 -1.83 -2.51
C VAL A 221 30.57 -2.35 -3.35
N VAL A 222 30.34 -2.60 -4.65
CA VAL A 222 31.40 -3.06 -5.56
C VAL A 222 32.54 -2.04 -5.62
N ALA A 223 32.22 -0.75 -5.81
CA ALA A 223 33.21 0.31 -5.84
C ALA A 223 33.96 0.45 -4.50
N ALA A 224 33.28 0.30 -3.37
CA ALA A 224 33.89 0.39 -2.04
C ALA A 224 34.98 -0.67 -1.83
N VAL A 225 34.81 -1.87 -2.41
CA VAL A 225 35.78 -2.96 -2.36
C VAL A 225 36.83 -2.83 -3.48
N ALA A 226 36.40 -2.64 -4.74
CA ALA A 226 37.30 -2.63 -5.90
C ALA A 226 38.33 -1.49 -5.85
N LEU A 227 37.90 -0.29 -5.40
CA LEU A 227 38.76 0.88 -5.25
C LEU A 227 39.62 0.85 -3.97
N ALA A 228 39.49 -0.19 -3.13
CA ALA A 228 40.30 -0.32 -1.94
C ALA A 228 41.72 -0.83 -2.29
N PRO A 229 42.76 -0.38 -1.54
CA PRO A 229 44.07 -1.01 -1.59
C PRO A 229 43.97 -2.52 -1.37
N ALA A 230 44.82 -3.32 -2.03
CA ALA A 230 44.70 -4.78 -2.04
C ALA A 230 44.51 -5.40 -0.64
N GLY A 231 45.31 -4.97 0.34
CA GLY A 231 45.23 -5.44 1.73
C GLY A 231 43.95 -5.05 2.49
N GLN A 232 43.16 -4.08 2.00
CA GLN A 232 41.92 -3.65 2.65
C GLN A 232 40.65 -4.23 2.00
N ARG A 233 40.77 -4.87 0.82
CA ARG A 233 39.62 -5.37 0.07
C ARG A 233 38.82 -6.40 0.86
N LEU A 234 39.50 -7.39 1.42
CA LEU A 234 38.88 -8.43 2.24
C LEU A 234 38.20 -7.84 3.49
N ALA A 235 38.86 -6.91 4.18
CA ALA A 235 38.30 -6.28 5.37
C ALA A 235 37.03 -5.46 5.07
N ARG A 236 37.00 -4.74 3.94
CA ARG A 236 35.80 -4.01 3.51
C ARG A 236 34.68 -4.96 3.10
N TRP A 237 35.01 -6.03 2.37
CA TRP A 237 34.05 -7.07 2.01
C TRP A 237 33.45 -7.72 3.27
N GLN A 238 34.28 -8.14 4.24
CA GLN A 238 33.88 -8.72 5.53
C GLN A 238 32.91 -7.85 6.32
N ARG A 239 32.97 -6.52 6.16
CA ARG A 239 32.03 -5.59 6.80
C ARG A 239 30.71 -5.41 6.05
N LEU A 240 30.70 -5.60 4.73
CA LEU A 240 29.53 -5.34 3.87
C LEU A 240 28.73 -6.60 3.54
N TRP A 241 29.39 -7.74 3.33
CA TRP A 241 28.73 -8.97 2.88
C TRP A 241 27.69 -9.55 3.87
N PRO A 242 27.84 -9.45 5.21
CA PRO A 242 26.82 -9.98 6.11
C PRO A 242 25.47 -9.28 5.93
N TRP A 243 25.50 -7.97 5.63
CA TRP A 243 24.28 -7.21 5.33
C TRP A 243 23.65 -7.64 4.01
N LEU A 244 24.46 -7.90 2.98
CA LEU A 244 23.96 -8.42 1.70
C LEU A 244 23.35 -9.82 1.87
N LEU A 245 23.99 -10.68 2.66
CA LEU A 245 23.46 -12.01 2.96
C LEU A 245 22.13 -11.92 3.73
N GLY A 246 22.06 -11.05 4.74
CA GLY A 246 20.82 -10.83 5.49
C GLY A 246 19.68 -10.31 4.61
N LEU A 247 19.97 -9.35 3.72
CA LEU A 247 19.00 -8.85 2.73
C LEU A 247 18.59 -9.92 1.71
N ALA A 248 19.51 -10.77 1.26
CA ALA A 248 19.22 -11.91 0.39
C ALA A 248 18.35 -12.95 1.11
N GLY A 249 18.63 -13.24 2.38
CA GLY A 249 17.81 -14.13 3.22
C GLY A 249 16.39 -13.59 3.44
N LEU A 250 16.23 -12.31 3.74
CA LEU A 250 14.92 -11.66 3.86
C LEU A 250 14.15 -11.65 2.53
N ALA A 251 14.85 -11.42 1.41
CA ALA A 251 14.26 -11.50 0.07
C ALA A 251 13.84 -12.93 -0.27
N GLY A 252 14.67 -13.92 0.06
CA GLY A 252 14.34 -15.35 -0.06
C GLY A 252 13.10 -15.70 0.76
N PHE A 253 13.10 -15.38 2.05
CA PHE A 253 11.94 -15.60 2.92
C PHE A 253 10.67 -14.96 2.35
N SER A 254 10.73 -13.69 1.96
CA SER A 254 9.58 -12.96 1.40
C SER A 254 9.12 -13.55 0.06
N GLY A 255 10.07 -14.00 -0.77
CA GLY A 255 9.81 -14.58 -2.08
C GLY A 255 9.13 -15.94 -2.03
N PHE A 256 9.53 -16.79 -1.08
CA PHE A 256 8.96 -18.11 -0.84
C PHE A 256 7.77 -18.10 0.12
N TYR A 257 7.49 -16.98 0.80
CA TYR A 257 6.42 -16.87 1.79
C TYR A 257 5.05 -17.42 1.31
N PRO A 258 4.55 -17.11 0.09
CA PRO A 258 3.27 -17.64 -0.36
C PRO A 258 3.23 -19.18 -0.40
N GLN A 259 4.35 -19.83 -0.71
CA GLN A 259 4.47 -21.29 -0.77
C GLN A 259 4.51 -21.91 0.62
N LEU A 260 5.22 -21.26 1.55
CA LEU A 260 5.23 -21.65 2.96
C LEU A 260 3.82 -21.57 3.57
N VAL A 261 3.07 -20.50 3.26
CA VAL A 261 1.69 -20.37 3.72
C VAL A 261 0.77 -21.39 3.04
N ALA A 262 0.89 -21.61 1.72
CA ALA A 262 0.06 -22.61 1.04
C ALA A 262 0.20 -24.01 1.66
N GLN A 263 1.40 -24.39 2.13
CA GLN A 263 1.64 -25.65 2.84
C GLN A 263 1.21 -25.61 4.32
N GLY A 264 1.41 -24.47 4.98
CA GLY A 264 1.19 -24.31 6.44
C GLY A 264 -0.22 -23.89 6.85
N GLN A 265 -1.03 -23.34 5.93
CA GLN A 265 -2.37 -22.79 6.25
C GLN A 265 -3.36 -23.87 6.72
N THR A 266 -3.14 -25.12 6.32
CA THR A 266 -3.92 -26.29 6.78
C THR A 266 -3.69 -26.58 8.26
N TRP A 267 -2.49 -26.33 8.77
CA TRP A 267 -2.11 -26.58 10.16
C TRP A 267 -2.32 -25.35 11.06
N LEU A 268 -2.08 -24.15 10.53
CA LEU A 268 -2.20 -22.90 11.26
C LEU A 268 -2.93 -21.83 10.41
N PRO A 269 -4.28 -21.77 10.46
CA PRO A 269 -5.07 -20.84 9.63
C PRO A 269 -4.69 -19.36 9.78
N MET A 270 -4.09 -18.97 10.91
CA MET A 270 -3.61 -17.61 11.15
C MET A 270 -2.50 -17.16 10.17
N LEU A 271 -1.75 -18.10 9.57
CA LEU A 271 -0.71 -17.78 8.57
C LEU A 271 -1.28 -17.24 7.26
N GLY A 272 -2.52 -17.63 6.91
CA GLY A 272 -3.26 -17.09 5.78
C GLY A 272 -3.85 -15.70 6.08
N ALA A 273 -4.27 -15.49 7.33
CA ALA A 273 -4.88 -14.24 7.77
C ALA A 273 -3.87 -13.08 7.97
N PHE A 274 -2.65 -13.40 8.44
CA PHE A 274 -1.57 -12.43 8.65
C PHE A 274 -0.34 -12.74 7.80
N ASN A 275 0.09 -11.76 7.01
CA ASN A 275 1.21 -11.93 6.07
C ASN A 275 2.55 -11.56 6.71
N PHE A 276 3.28 -12.54 7.24
CA PHE A 276 4.64 -12.37 7.76
C PHE A 276 5.68 -12.06 6.69
N GLY A 277 5.41 -12.33 5.41
CA GLY A 277 6.25 -11.90 4.30
C GLY A 277 6.52 -10.39 4.30
N ARG A 278 5.70 -9.59 5.00
CA ARG A 278 5.87 -8.14 5.20
C ARG A 278 7.10 -7.70 5.99
N PHE A 279 7.97 -8.61 6.46
CA PHE A 279 9.33 -8.22 6.87
C PHE A 279 10.07 -7.41 5.78
N HIS A 280 9.69 -7.55 4.51
CA HIS A 280 10.18 -6.70 3.43
C HIS A 280 9.94 -5.19 3.64
N PHE A 281 9.02 -4.75 4.50
CA PHE A 281 8.83 -3.34 4.87
C PHE A 281 10.06 -2.71 5.54
N LEU A 282 10.96 -3.52 6.12
CA LEU A 282 12.21 -3.04 6.73
C LEU A 282 13.34 -2.86 5.71
N THR A 283 13.22 -3.52 4.55
CA THR A 283 14.32 -3.61 3.57
C THR A 283 14.75 -2.27 2.97
N PRO A 284 13.88 -1.25 2.74
CA PRO A 284 14.35 0.05 2.27
C PRO A 284 15.39 0.66 3.20
N LEU A 285 15.13 0.68 4.51
CA LEU A 285 16.03 1.25 5.50
C LEU A 285 17.34 0.46 5.57
N LEU A 286 17.27 -0.88 5.56
CA LEU A 286 18.46 -1.73 5.58
C LEU A 286 19.36 -1.53 4.35
N TRP A 287 18.76 -1.43 3.15
CA TRP A 287 19.49 -1.11 1.92
C TRP A 287 20.14 0.28 1.98
N PHE A 288 19.46 1.30 2.52
CA PHE A 288 20.05 2.61 2.75
C PHE A 288 21.18 2.57 3.81
N GLY A 289 21.07 1.69 4.80
CA GLY A 289 22.17 1.38 5.73
C GLY A 289 23.41 0.86 4.99
N VAL A 290 23.23 -0.12 4.10
CA VAL A 290 24.32 -0.64 3.24
C VAL A 290 24.91 0.46 2.35
N LEU A 291 24.06 1.29 1.74
CA LEU A 291 24.51 2.44 0.95
C LEU A 291 25.42 3.36 1.78
N VAL A 292 24.98 3.75 2.98
CA VAL A 292 25.74 4.63 3.86
C VAL A 292 27.07 3.99 4.29
N LEU A 293 27.07 2.69 4.61
CA LEU A 293 28.30 1.96 4.94
C LEU A 293 29.28 1.93 3.76
N ALA A 294 28.79 1.68 2.54
CA ALA A 294 29.61 1.69 1.33
C ALA A 294 30.17 3.10 1.03
N LEU A 295 29.35 4.14 1.16
CA LEU A 295 29.74 5.53 0.91
C LEU A 295 30.90 5.98 1.82
N ARG A 296 31.02 5.46 3.05
CA ARG A 296 32.14 5.76 3.96
C ARG A 296 33.51 5.39 3.38
N TYR A 297 33.55 4.44 2.45
CA TYR A 297 34.78 3.96 1.81
C TYR A 297 35.08 4.65 0.47
N LEU A 298 34.18 5.52 -0.01
CA LEU A 298 34.27 6.11 -1.34
C LEU A 298 34.84 7.55 -1.32
N PRO A 299 35.67 7.91 -2.31
CA PRO A 299 36.05 9.30 -2.57
C PRO A 299 34.83 10.17 -2.94
N GLY A 300 34.96 11.49 -2.80
CA GLY A 300 33.85 12.43 -2.96
C GLY A 300 33.16 12.33 -4.32
N ARG A 301 33.93 12.22 -5.41
CA ARG A 301 33.40 12.05 -6.77
C ARG A 301 32.50 10.81 -6.92
N TRP A 302 32.89 9.69 -6.30
CA TRP A 302 32.15 8.43 -6.38
C TRP A 302 30.92 8.45 -5.48
N GLN A 303 31.00 9.13 -4.32
CA GLN A 303 29.82 9.40 -3.50
C GLN A 303 28.78 10.20 -4.29
N ALA A 304 29.19 11.29 -4.94
CA ALA A 304 28.30 12.13 -5.74
C ALA A 304 27.67 11.35 -6.90
N LEU A 305 28.45 10.54 -7.63
CA LEU A 305 27.92 9.72 -8.73
C LEU A 305 26.88 8.70 -8.25
N VAL A 306 27.18 7.95 -7.17
CA VAL A 306 26.25 6.97 -6.60
C VAL A 306 24.98 7.63 -6.10
N LEU A 307 25.09 8.76 -5.40
CA LEU A 307 23.94 9.51 -4.88
C LEU A 307 23.11 10.13 -6.00
N GLY A 308 23.75 10.67 -7.04
CA GLY A 308 23.08 11.17 -8.23
C GLY A 308 22.30 10.08 -8.95
N LEU A 309 22.91 8.90 -9.12
CA LEU A 309 22.23 7.73 -9.69
C LEU A 309 21.07 7.25 -8.80
N GLN A 310 21.25 7.19 -7.48
CA GLN A 310 20.20 6.78 -6.55
C GLN A 310 19.03 7.78 -6.54
N LEU A 311 19.32 9.08 -6.62
CA LEU A 311 18.31 10.13 -6.75
C LEU A 311 17.55 9.98 -8.07
N LEU A 312 18.26 9.77 -9.19
CA LEU A 312 17.65 9.55 -10.50
C LEU A 312 16.75 8.31 -10.51
N ILE A 313 17.16 7.21 -9.86
CA ILE A 313 16.32 6.01 -9.69
C ILE A 313 15.07 6.34 -8.87
N GLY A 314 15.22 7.06 -7.74
CA GLY A 314 14.09 7.44 -6.89
C GLY A 314 13.05 8.28 -7.64
N LEU A 315 13.51 9.29 -8.38
CA LEU A 315 12.65 10.17 -9.19
C LEU A 315 12.04 9.42 -10.39
N SER A 316 12.84 8.63 -11.11
CA SER A 316 12.40 7.93 -12.32
C SER A 316 11.53 6.70 -12.04
N MET A 317 11.54 6.14 -10.83
CA MET A 317 10.65 5.02 -10.48
C MET A 317 9.41 5.47 -9.70
N ASN A 318 9.27 6.77 -9.46
CA ASN A 318 8.10 7.34 -8.81
C ASN A 318 7.05 7.74 -9.85
N THR A 319 6.05 6.87 -10.02
CA THR A 319 5.00 7.02 -11.03
C THR A 319 4.22 8.33 -10.88
N GLU A 320 3.92 8.77 -9.64
CA GLU A 320 3.25 10.06 -9.40
C GLU A 320 4.05 11.23 -9.98
N TRP A 321 5.37 11.20 -9.79
CA TRP A 321 6.25 12.27 -10.26
C TRP A 321 6.37 12.25 -11.78
N GLN A 322 6.49 11.05 -12.36
CA GLN A 322 6.49 10.88 -13.81
C GLN A 322 5.19 11.39 -14.45
N HIS A 323 4.03 11.05 -13.88
CA HIS A 323 2.75 11.51 -14.41
C HIS A 323 2.58 13.02 -14.28
N ASN A 324 2.96 13.60 -13.15
CA ASN A 324 2.93 15.06 -12.97
C ASN A 324 3.87 15.78 -13.95
N LEU A 325 5.08 15.26 -14.20
CA LEU A 325 5.99 15.83 -15.19
C LEU A 325 5.42 15.75 -16.60
N ARG A 326 4.74 14.64 -16.94
CA ARG A 326 4.08 14.47 -18.24
C ARG A 326 2.92 15.44 -18.43
N GLU A 327 2.11 15.66 -17.38
CA GLU A 327 1.05 16.68 -17.36
C GLU A 327 1.64 18.07 -17.59
N LEU A 328 2.68 18.45 -16.83
CA LEU A 328 3.36 19.75 -16.99
C LEU A 328 3.99 19.93 -18.37
N ALA A 329 4.47 18.86 -18.99
CA ALA A 329 5.02 18.87 -20.34
C ALA A 329 3.95 18.86 -21.45
N GLY A 330 2.65 18.91 -21.12
CA GLY A 330 1.55 18.85 -22.08
C GLY A 330 1.41 17.50 -22.79
N ARG A 331 1.92 16.41 -22.19
CA ARG A 331 1.90 15.04 -22.74
C ARG A 331 1.28 14.04 -21.75
N PRO A 332 0.05 14.28 -21.25
CA PRO A 332 -0.60 13.39 -20.30
C PRO A 332 -0.71 11.96 -20.85
N SER A 333 -0.67 10.98 -19.96
CA SER A 333 -0.89 9.59 -20.35
C SER A 333 -2.40 9.35 -20.46
N PRO A 334 -2.92 8.87 -21.60
CA PRO A 334 -4.36 8.66 -21.75
C PRO A 334 -4.92 7.61 -20.79
N HIS A 335 -4.08 6.71 -20.25
CA HIS A 335 -4.48 5.68 -19.30
C HIS A 335 -4.30 6.06 -17.83
N GLU A 336 -3.69 7.21 -17.53
CA GLU A 336 -3.40 7.64 -16.16
C GLU A 336 -3.94 9.07 -15.96
N PRO A 337 -5.26 9.20 -15.72
CA PRO A 337 -5.90 10.49 -15.54
C PRO A 337 -5.41 11.17 -14.26
N ASN A 338 -5.38 12.50 -14.28
CA ASN A 338 -5.21 13.30 -13.07
C ASN A 338 -6.47 13.21 -12.16
N TYR A 339 -6.37 13.77 -10.95
CA TYR A 339 -7.42 13.66 -9.94
C TYR A 339 -8.78 14.19 -10.40
N SER A 340 -8.84 15.35 -11.08
CA SER A 340 -10.12 15.93 -11.50
C SER A 340 -10.78 15.11 -12.62
N ALA A 341 -9.99 14.63 -13.59
CA ALA A 341 -10.48 13.75 -14.64
C ALA A 341 -10.93 12.38 -14.09
N TYR A 342 -10.24 11.87 -13.06
CA TYR A 342 -10.55 10.59 -12.43
C TYR A 342 -11.75 10.64 -11.49
N VAL A 343 -11.95 11.72 -10.72
CA VAL A 343 -13.14 11.86 -9.86
C VAL A 343 -14.34 12.36 -10.67
N ALA A 344 -14.13 13.25 -11.64
CA ALA A 344 -15.14 13.76 -12.56
C ALA A 344 -16.44 14.28 -11.89
N PRO A 345 -16.37 15.21 -10.92
CA PRO A 345 -17.53 15.60 -10.12
C PRO A 345 -18.70 16.15 -10.92
N GLN A 346 -18.42 16.91 -11.96
CA GLN A 346 -19.45 17.49 -12.84
C GLN A 346 -20.21 16.38 -13.61
N LEU A 347 -19.52 15.35 -14.12
CA LEU A 347 -20.13 14.19 -14.76
C LEU A 347 -21.07 13.45 -13.80
N PHE A 348 -20.60 13.15 -12.58
CA PHE A 348 -21.41 12.42 -11.61
C PHE A 348 -22.58 13.25 -11.05
N GLN A 349 -22.43 14.58 -10.96
CA GLN A 349 -23.52 15.48 -10.62
C GLN A 349 -24.64 15.46 -11.68
N GLN A 350 -24.31 15.39 -12.98
CA GLN A 350 -25.31 15.26 -14.04
C GLN A 350 -26.10 13.95 -13.91
N ILE A 351 -25.43 12.85 -13.55
CA ILE A 351 -26.08 11.55 -13.31
C ILE A 351 -27.05 11.66 -12.13
N GLN A 352 -26.63 12.24 -11.00
CA GLN A 352 -27.51 12.44 -9.84
C GLN A 352 -28.73 13.30 -10.18
N GLN A 353 -28.53 14.38 -10.94
CA GLN A 353 -29.62 15.26 -11.37
C GLN A 353 -30.59 14.55 -12.32
N ALA A 354 -30.11 13.68 -13.21
CA ALA A 354 -30.99 12.88 -14.05
C ALA A 354 -31.82 11.88 -13.22
N ILE A 355 -31.18 11.11 -12.33
CA ILE A 355 -31.89 10.18 -11.44
C ILE A 355 -32.95 10.93 -10.61
N ARG A 356 -32.60 12.09 -10.05
CA ARG A 356 -33.53 12.90 -9.26
C ARG A 356 -34.72 13.41 -10.09
N ARG A 357 -34.47 13.86 -11.33
CA ARG A 357 -35.54 14.35 -12.22
C ARG A 357 -36.52 13.23 -12.60
N GLU A 358 -36.02 12.02 -12.83
CA GLU A 358 -36.85 10.90 -13.28
C GLU A 358 -37.55 10.16 -12.14
N SER A 359 -36.88 9.99 -10.99
CA SER A 359 -37.38 9.16 -9.87
C SER A 359 -37.82 9.94 -8.64
N GLY A 360 -37.45 11.23 -8.53
CA GLY A 360 -37.61 12.03 -7.32
C GLY A 360 -36.63 11.67 -6.18
N LEU A 361 -35.77 10.67 -6.35
CA LEU A 361 -34.89 10.18 -5.29
C LEU A 361 -33.59 10.98 -5.17
N ALA A 362 -33.18 11.23 -3.93
CA ALA A 362 -31.84 11.70 -3.58
C ALA A 362 -30.84 10.52 -3.47
N PRO A 363 -29.52 10.75 -3.60
CA PRO A 363 -28.50 9.69 -3.56
C PRO A 363 -28.59 8.73 -2.37
N ALA A 364 -28.98 9.21 -1.19
CA ALA A 364 -29.12 8.39 0.01
C ALA A 364 -30.29 7.38 -0.06
N GLN A 365 -31.26 7.57 -0.96
CA GLN A 365 -32.49 6.78 -1.08
C GLN A 365 -32.38 5.63 -2.09
N TYR A 366 -31.28 5.55 -2.85
CA TYR A 366 -31.03 4.43 -3.75
C TYR A 366 -29.62 3.86 -3.53
N ARG A 367 -29.36 2.68 -4.08
CA ARG A 367 -28.03 2.07 -4.08
C ARG A 367 -27.58 1.77 -5.49
N VAL A 368 -26.28 1.93 -5.70
CA VAL A 368 -25.65 1.68 -6.99
C VAL A 368 -24.57 0.61 -6.92
N ALA A 369 -24.23 0.05 -8.07
CA ALA A 369 -22.99 -0.70 -8.26
C ALA A 369 -22.30 -0.29 -9.56
N CYS A 370 -21.01 -0.54 -9.65
CA CYS A 370 -20.09 -0.03 -10.65
C CYS A 370 -19.52 -1.17 -11.50
N LEU A 371 -19.64 -1.07 -12.83
CA LEU A 371 -19.01 -1.99 -13.78
C LEU A 371 -17.92 -1.26 -14.59
N GLY A 372 -16.69 -1.78 -14.62
CA GLY A 372 -15.58 -1.20 -15.38
C GLY A 372 -14.96 0.08 -14.78
N LEU A 373 -15.41 0.50 -13.59
CA LEU A 373 -14.83 1.59 -12.82
C LEU A 373 -14.76 1.23 -11.32
N PRO A 374 -13.84 1.82 -10.54
CA PRO A 374 -13.75 1.52 -9.11
C PRO A 374 -14.89 2.22 -8.36
N PRO A 375 -15.60 1.55 -7.42
CA PRO A 375 -16.71 2.14 -6.68
C PRO A 375 -16.32 3.39 -5.89
N ALA A 376 -15.04 3.52 -5.52
CA ALA A 376 -14.49 4.71 -4.88
C ALA A 376 -14.73 5.99 -5.70
N VAL A 377 -14.78 5.91 -7.03
CA VAL A 377 -15.12 7.06 -7.90
C VAL A 377 -16.56 7.52 -7.63
N ALA A 378 -17.51 6.59 -7.59
CA ALA A 378 -18.90 6.92 -7.28
C ALA A 378 -19.04 7.42 -5.83
N GLN A 379 -18.33 6.80 -4.87
CA GLN A 379 -18.33 7.20 -3.47
C GLN A 379 -17.77 8.60 -3.23
N LEU A 380 -16.70 8.99 -3.95
CA LEU A 380 -16.15 10.35 -3.90
C LEU A 380 -17.08 11.41 -4.48
N ASN A 381 -18.13 10.98 -5.18
CA ASN A 381 -19.21 11.81 -5.72
C ASN A 381 -20.54 11.49 -5.04
N ASP A 382 -20.53 11.14 -3.76
CA ASP A 382 -21.71 11.00 -2.90
C ASP A 382 -22.74 9.92 -3.30
N PHE A 383 -22.34 8.95 -4.13
CA PHE A 383 -23.17 7.76 -4.38
C PHE A 383 -22.98 6.71 -3.29
N TYR A 384 -24.08 6.02 -2.96
CA TYR A 384 -24.10 4.93 -1.99
C TYR A 384 -23.98 3.59 -2.70
N THR A 385 -22.80 2.98 -2.63
CA THR A 385 -22.49 1.79 -3.42
C THR A 385 -22.71 0.48 -2.65
N LEU A 386 -23.12 -0.58 -3.36
CA LEU A 386 -23.15 -1.96 -2.84
C LEU A 386 -21.77 -2.62 -2.99
N ASP A 387 -21.06 -2.32 -4.06
CA ASP A 387 -19.68 -2.73 -4.26
C ASP A 387 -18.66 -1.85 -3.52
N SER A 388 -17.50 -2.42 -3.23
CA SER A 388 -16.36 -1.70 -2.66
C SER A 388 -15.08 -2.53 -2.69
N TYR A 389 -13.93 -1.86 -2.50
CA TYR A 389 -12.63 -2.50 -2.28
C TYR A 389 -12.26 -2.32 -0.82
N GLN A 390 -12.35 -3.39 -0.04
CA GLN A 390 -12.14 -3.34 1.40
C GLN A 390 -11.17 -4.42 1.85
N ASN A 391 -10.23 -4.02 2.70
CA ASN A 391 -9.25 -4.93 3.26
C ASN A 391 -9.85 -5.86 4.33
N ASN A 392 -10.94 -5.48 4.98
CA ASN A 392 -11.64 -6.30 5.95
C ASN A 392 -13.13 -5.93 5.95
N TYR A 393 -14.01 -6.93 5.94
CA TYR A 393 -15.46 -6.78 5.97
C TYR A 393 -16.11 -8.13 6.33
N PRO A 394 -17.38 -8.16 6.75
CA PRO A 394 -18.07 -9.40 7.14
C PRO A 394 -18.15 -10.43 6.01
N LEU A 395 -17.72 -11.66 6.30
CA LEU A 395 -17.82 -12.78 5.38
C LEU A 395 -19.24 -13.00 4.81
N PRO A 396 -20.32 -12.89 5.61
CA PRO A 396 -21.67 -13.01 5.07
C PRO A 396 -21.98 -12.02 3.93
N TYR A 397 -21.36 -10.83 3.92
CA TYR A 397 -21.54 -9.89 2.81
C TYR A 397 -20.92 -10.43 1.52
N LYS A 398 -19.75 -11.08 1.59
CA LYS A 398 -19.11 -11.74 0.43
C LYS A 398 -20.06 -12.75 -0.19
N HIS A 399 -20.70 -13.58 0.65
CA HIS A 399 -21.66 -14.59 0.22
C HIS A 399 -22.95 -14.00 -0.34
N ARG A 400 -23.47 -12.90 0.22
CA ARG A 400 -24.64 -12.21 -0.36
C ARG A 400 -24.31 -11.50 -1.68
N PHE A 401 -23.08 -11.01 -1.85
CA PHE A 401 -22.63 -10.33 -3.06
C PHE A 401 -22.31 -11.30 -4.21
N ARG A 402 -21.75 -12.49 -3.91
CA ARG A 402 -21.33 -13.47 -4.91
C ARG A 402 -22.39 -13.84 -5.96
N PRO A 403 -23.68 -14.05 -5.60
CA PRO A 403 -24.74 -14.34 -6.57
C PRO A 403 -24.86 -13.30 -7.69
N LEU A 404 -24.65 -12.00 -7.40
CA LEU A 404 -24.77 -10.91 -8.38
C LEU A 404 -23.85 -11.12 -9.59
N ILE A 405 -22.69 -11.72 -9.35
CA ILE A 405 -21.60 -11.90 -10.32
C ILE A 405 -21.39 -13.37 -10.70
N ALA A 406 -22.21 -14.30 -10.18
CA ALA A 406 -21.96 -15.74 -10.31
C ALA A 406 -21.91 -16.20 -11.77
N GLY A 407 -22.76 -15.63 -12.64
CA GLY A 407 -22.74 -15.91 -14.07
C GLY A 407 -21.43 -15.51 -14.74
N GLU A 408 -20.86 -14.36 -14.35
CA GLU A 408 -19.57 -13.88 -14.86
C GLU A 408 -18.39 -14.69 -14.31
N LEU A 409 -18.47 -15.15 -13.06
CA LEU A 409 -17.48 -16.07 -12.49
C LEU A 409 -17.52 -17.45 -13.17
N ALA A 410 -18.69 -17.92 -13.61
CA ALA A 410 -18.82 -19.18 -14.34
C ALA A 410 -18.15 -19.13 -15.73
N LYS A 411 -18.13 -17.95 -16.37
CA LYS A 411 -17.47 -17.72 -17.66
C LYS A 411 -15.95 -17.62 -17.56
N SER A 412 -15.41 -17.22 -16.40
CA SER A 412 -13.97 -16.96 -16.24
C SER A 412 -13.42 -17.61 -14.97
N PRO A 413 -12.67 -18.74 -15.08
CA PRO A 413 -11.98 -19.35 -13.96
C PRO A 413 -11.02 -18.37 -13.25
N GLU A 414 -10.38 -17.46 -14.00
CA GLU A 414 -9.50 -16.44 -13.42
C GLU A 414 -10.27 -15.50 -12.48
N LEU A 415 -11.43 -14.98 -12.91
CA LEU A 415 -12.26 -14.12 -12.07
C LEU A 415 -12.83 -14.87 -10.87
N ARG A 416 -13.23 -16.13 -11.08
CA ARG A 416 -13.71 -17.00 -10.00
C ARG A 416 -12.64 -17.17 -8.92
N HIS A 417 -11.43 -17.58 -9.29
CA HIS A 417 -10.32 -17.69 -8.33
C HIS A 417 -10.03 -16.34 -7.68
N TYR A 418 -10.05 -15.25 -8.44
CA TYR A 418 -9.81 -13.91 -7.91
C TYR A 418 -10.82 -13.47 -6.85
N PHE A 419 -12.11 -13.73 -7.06
CA PHE A 419 -13.14 -13.36 -6.08
C PHE A 419 -13.24 -14.37 -4.93
N ASP A 420 -13.26 -15.67 -5.24
CA ASP A 420 -13.49 -16.72 -4.24
C ASP A 420 -12.27 -16.89 -3.32
N ALA A 421 -11.05 -16.88 -3.85
CA ALA A 421 -9.83 -17.07 -3.05
C ALA A 421 -9.24 -15.78 -2.46
N TRP A 422 -9.61 -14.59 -2.96
CA TRP A 422 -9.18 -13.29 -2.40
C TRP A 422 -10.36 -12.43 -1.94
N GLY A 423 -11.18 -11.94 -2.86
CA GLY A 423 -12.47 -11.33 -2.49
C GLY A 423 -12.40 -9.97 -1.77
N ASN A 424 -11.26 -9.28 -1.69
CA ASN A 424 -11.25 -7.90 -1.14
C ASN A 424 -12.07 -6.93 -2.01
N ARG A 425 -12.25 -7.24 -3.30
CA ARG A 425 -13.08 -6.47 -4.24
C ARG A 425 -14.40 -7.18 -4.45
N CYS A 426 -15.44 -6.75 -3.74
CA CYS A 426 -16.81 -7.00 -4.16
C CYS A 426 -17.15 -5.96 -5.22
N TYR A 427 -16.74 -6.20 -6.46
CA TYR A 427 -17.03 -5.36 -7.63
C TYR A 427 -17.98 -6.11 -8.56
N LEU A 428 -18.72 -5.40 -9.42
CA LEU A 428 -19.29 -6.08 -10.58
C LEU A 428 -18.14 -6.49 -11.52
N PHE A 429 -18.12 -7.75 -11.90
CA PHE A 429 -17.17 -8.28 -12.88
C PHE A 429 -17.84 -8.49 -14.21
N SER A 430 -17.08 -8.40 -15.30
CA SER A 430 -17.44 -8.98 -16.59
C SER A 430 -16.26 -9.82 -17.08
N ALA A 431 -16.51 -11.04 -17.54
CA ALA A 431 -15.50 -11.91 -18.13
C ALA A 431 -14.82 -11.27 -19.35
N GLU A 432 -15.55 -10.43 -20.09
CA GLU A 432 -15.04 -9.68 -21.25
C GLU A 432 -14.15 -8.48 -20.87
N LEU A 433 -14.29 -7.96 -19.64
CA LEU A 433 -13.42 -6.92 -19.10
C LEU A 433 -12.28 -7.49 -18.24
N GLY A 434 -12.43 -8.72 -17.74
CA GLY A 434 -11.50 -9.32 -16.80
C GLY A 434 -11.34 -8.46 -15.55
N LYS A 435 -10.09 -8.14 -15.20
CA LYS A 435 -9.75 -7.28 -14.06
C LYS A 435 -9.51 -5.82 -14.45
N ASP A 436 -9.96 -5.40 -15.63
CA ASP A 436 -9.93 -3.98 -16.00
C ASP A 436 -11.07 -3.22 -15.31
N PHE A 437 -10.70 -2.48 -14.27
CA PHE A 437 -11.59 -1.60 -13.52
C PHE A 437 -11.33 -0.12 -13.83
N ARG A 438 -10.63 0.21 -14.91
CA ARG A 438 -10.37 1.59 -15.33
C ARG A 438 -10.66 1.74 -16.81
N VAL A 439 -11.88 1.38 -17.21
CA VAL A 439 -12.33 1.50 -18.59
C VAL A 439 -12.53 2.98 -18.91
N GLY A 440 -11.59 3.56 -19.66
CA GLY A 440 -11.64 4.97 -20.05
C GLY A 440 -12.61 5.21 -21.22
N ALA A 441 -13.18 6.41 -21.30
CA ALA A 441 -14.13 6.80 -22.35
C ALA A 441 -13.62 6.53 -23.78
N PHE A 442 -12.31 6.73 -23.99
CA PHE A 442 -11.63 6.52 -25.28
C PHE A 442 -11.60 5.06 -25.73
N GLN A 443 -11.75 4.08 -24.82
CA GLN A 443 -11.68 2.67 -25.17
C GLN A 443 -12.96 2.14 -25.82
N ARG A 444 -14.10 2.82 -25.61
CA ARG A 444 -15.43 2.47 -26.16
C ARG A 444 -15.76 0.97 -26.02
N ARG A 445 -15.47 0.39 -24.86
CA ARG A 445 -15.71 -1.04 -24.60
C ARG A 445 -17.20 -1.35 -24.59
N VAL A 446 -17.57 -2.46 -25.23
CA VAL A 446 -18.91 -3.02 -25.24
C VAL A 446 -18.83 -4.45 -24.69
N VAL A 447 -19.63 -4.74 -23.66
CA VAL A 447 -19.82 -6.08 -23.10
C VAL A 447 -20.99 -6.74 -23.81
N GLN A 448 -20.74 -7.85 -24.49
CA GLN A 448 -21.71 -8.55 -25.33
C GLN A 448 -22.71 -9.37 -24.50
N ASP A 449 -22.19 -10.12 -23.54
CA ASP A 449 -22.99 -11.01 -22.69
C ASP A 449 -22.66 -10.76 -21.22
N PHE A 450 -23.52 -10.00 -20.54
CA PHE A 450 -23.38 -9.69 -19.12
C PHE A 450 -24.35 -10.55 -18.28
N ALA A 451 -23.86 -11.68 -17.76
CA ALA A 451 -24.59 -12.63 -16.93
C ALA A 451 -24.66 -12.16 -15.47
N PHE A 452 -25.32 -11.03 -15.28
CA PHE A 452 -25.58 -10.38 -14.00
C PHE A 452 -26.95 -10.78 -13.44
N ASP A 453 -27.00 -11.07 -12.14
CA ASP A 453 -28.24 -11.41 -11.44
C ASP A 453 -28.91 -10.15 -10.87
N ALA A 454 -29.82 -9.58 -11.66
CA ALA A 454 -30.62 -8.41 -11.28
C ALA A 454 -31.50 -8.64 -10.04
N ALA A 455 -32.07 -9.85 -9.87
CA ALA A 455 -32.91 -10.16 -8.73
C ALA A 455 -32.08 -10.22 -7.44
N ALA A 456 -30.88 -10.80 -7.47
CA ALA A 456 -29.96 -10.77 -6.35
C ALA A 456 -29.49 -9.35 -6.02
N PHE A 457 -29.26 -8.51 -7.04
CA PHE A 457 -28.92 -7.11 -6.83
C PHE A 457 -30.06 -6.31 -6.17
N GLN A 458 -31.32 -6.51 -6.60
CA GLN A 458 -32.49 -5.91 -5.96
C GLN A 458 -32.67 -6.37 -4.51
N ARG A 459 -32.42 -7.65 -4.20
CA ARG A 459 -32.45 -8.18 -2.82
C ARG A 459 -31.44 -7.50 -1.89
N LEU A 460 -30.34 -6.96 -2.44
CA LEU A 460 -29.36 -6.13 -1.71
C LEU A 460 -29.73 -4.63 -1.70
N GLY A 461 -30.93 -4.27 -2.16
CA GLY A 461 -31.39 -2.89 -2.28
C GLY A 461 -30.82 -2.13 -3.48
N GLY A 462 -30.21 -2.84 -4.43
CA GLY A 462 -29.64 -2.26 -5.65
C GLY A 462 -30.69 -1.77 -6.62
N ARG A 463 -30.47 -0.58 -7.20
CA ARG A 463 -31.39 0.01 -8.19
C ARG A 463 -30.71 0.44 -9.48
N TYR A 464 -29.52 1.02 -9.40
CA TYR A 464 -28.81 1.51 -10.58
C TYR A 464 -27.43 0.88 -10.75
N VAL A 465 -27.05 0.60 -12.00
CA VAL A 465 -25.69 0.22 -12.35
C VAL A 465 -25.04 1.39 -13.09
N LEU A 466 -23.93 1.89 -12.54
CA LEU A 466 -23.05 2.84 -13.19
C LEU A 466 -22.00 2.05 -13.96
N SER A 467 -22.09 2.01 -15.29
CA SER A 467 -21.14 1.25 -16.10
C SER A 467 -20.21 2.17 -16.87
N ALA A 468 -18.92 1.88 -16.89
CA ALA A 468 -17.93 2.50 -17.79
C ALA A 468 -17.76 1.74 -19.12
N ALA A 469 -18.55 0.68 -19.33
CA ALA A 469 -18.66 -0.02 -20.61
C ALA A 469 -20.12 -0.11 -21.03
N GLN A 470 -20.39 -0.07 -22.34
CA GLN A 470 -21.74 -0.29 -22.85
C GLN A 470 -22.11 -1.76 -22.73
N LEU A 471 -23.34 -2.06 -22.34
CA LEU A 471 -23.94 -3.40 -22.48
C LEU A 471 -24.63 -3.51 -23.84
N ALA A 472 -24.31 -4.54 -24.62
CA ALA A 472 -24.94 -4.76 -25.92
C ALA A 472 -26.43 -5.13 -25.80
N ALA A 473 -26.78 -5.95 -24.80
CA ALA A 473 -28.14 -6.42 -24.54
C ALA A 473 -28.51 -6.31 -23.05
N PRO A 474 -28.65 -5.10 -22.49
CA PRO A 474 -28.89 -4.91 -21.05
C PRO A 474 -30.17 -5.62 -20.55
N ALA A 475 -31.20 -5.73 -21.40
CA ALA A 475 -32.46 -6.39 -21.05
C ALA A 475 -32.29 -7.87 -20.68
N ARG A 476 -31.30 -8.58 -21.27
CA ARG A 476 -30.99 -9.97 -20.93
C ARG A 476 -30.45 -10.12 -19.50
N SER A 477 -29.89 -9.04 -18.95
CA SER A 477 -29.37 -8.96 -17.58
C SER A 477 -30.40 -8.37 -16.60
N GLY A 478 -31.66 -8.19 -17.02
CA GLY A 478 -32.68 -7.51 -16.21
C GLY A 478 -32.41 -6.00 -16.04
N LEU A 479 -31.70 -5.38 -16.97
CA LEU A 479 -31.33 -3.96 -16.91
C LEU A 479 -31.96 -3.18 -18.07
N ARG A 480 -32.31 -1.93 -17.82
CA ARG A 480 -32.79 -0.95 -18.81
C ARG A 480 -31.84 0.24 -18.86
N LEU A 481 -31.43 0.64 -20.07
CA LEU A 481 -30.63 1.85 -20.25
C LEU A 481 -31.49 3.08 -19.93
N VAL A 482 -31.00 3.92 -19.04
CA VAL A 482 -31.64 5.18 -18.65
C VAL A 482 -31.00 6.36 -19.38
N GLY A 483 -29.67 6.39 -19.42
CA GLY A 483 -28.94 7.49 -20.03
C GLY A 483 -27.46 7.21 -20.23
N VAL A 484 -26.83 8.03 -21.06
CA VAL A 484 -25.39 8.00 -21.30
C VAL A 484 -24.82 9.38 -21.04
N TYR A 485 -23.81 9.45 -20.19
CA TYR A 485 -23.24 10.69 -19.70
C TYR A 485 -21.76 10.73 -20.04
N GLU A 486 -21.34 11.86 -20.60
CA GLU A 486 -19.96 12.14 -20.97
C GLU A 486 -19.70 13.62 -20.74
N GLN A 487 -18.49 13.95 -20.30
CA GLN A 487 -18.11 15.33 -20.02
C GLN A 487 -16.69 15.59 -20.54
N PRO A 488 -16.45 16.70 -21.27
CA PRO A 488 -15.09 17.08 -21.65
C PRO A 488 -14.14 17.12 -20.44
N GLY A 489 -12.99 16.46 -20.56
CA GLY A 489 -11.99 16.37 -19.50
C GLY A 489 -12.22 15.28 -18.46
N ALA A 490 -13.38 14.61 -18.45
CA ALA A 490 -13.57 13.42 -17.61
C ALA A 490 -12.90 12.20 -18.24
N TYR A 491 -12.35 11.32 -17.39
CA TYR A 491 -11.80 10.03 -17.83
C TYR A 491 -12.89 9.05 -18.25
N TRP A 492 -14.08 9.20 -17.67
CA TRP A 492 -15.19 8.26 -17.77
C TRP A 492 -16.23 8.71 -18.78
N ARG A 493 -16.80 7.73 -19.47
CA ARG A 493 -18.14 7.79 -20.05
C ARG A 493 -18.98 6.81 -19.26
N ILE A 494 -20.15 7.23 -18.79
CA ILE A 494 -20.99 6.41 -17.92
C ILE A 494 -22.30 6.09 -18.62
N TRP A 495 -22.60 4.80 -18.74
CA TRP A 495 -23.91 4.28 -19.09
C TRP A 495 -24.66 3.97 -17.79
N LEU A 496 -25.75 4.70 -17.57
CA LEU A 496 -26.63 4.49 -16.42
C LEU A 496 -27.69 3.47 -16.78
N TYR A 497 -27.70 2.37 -16.04
CA TYR A 497 -28.73 1.34 -16.15
C TYR A 497 -29.57 1.30 -14.88
N GLU A 498 -30.87 1.03 -15.02
CA GLU A 498 -31.80 0.75 -13.92
C GLU A 498 -32.23 -0.71 -14.00
N VAL A 499 -32.47 -1.35 -12.86
CA VAL A 499 -33.03 -2.69 -12.85
C VAL A 499 -34.47 -2.66 -13.34
N SER A 500 -34.80 -3.50 -14.31
CA SER A 500 -36.17 -3.72 -14.77
C SER A 500 -36.96 -4.46 -13.67
N GLY A 501 -38.13 -3.93 -13.31
CA GLY A 501 -39.02 -4.52 -12.31
C GLY A 501 -39.63 -5.84 -12.73
#